data_AF-A0A1Q6LXR6-F1
#
_entry.id   AF-A0A1Q6LXR6-F1
#
_cell.length_a   1.000
_cell.length_b   1.000
_cell.length_c   1.000
_cell.angle_alpha   90.00
_cell.angle_beta   90.00
_cell.angle_gamma   90.00
#
_symmetry.space_group_name_H-M   'P 1'
#
loop_
_entity.id
_entity.type
_entity.pdbx_description
1 polymer ?
#
loop_
_entity_poly.entity_id
_entity_poly.type
_entity_poly.pdbx_seq_one_letter_code
_entity_poly.pdbx_strand_id
1 'polypeptide(L)'
;MQCTPDDRISATKTAKIKCQIADTKVSTFRAEILTGDMHDKNDFSNPDAVQVRPFDGVRKLSDGFVAELPPCSVVKFVINEK
;
A
#
# COMPACT_ATOMS: atom_id res chain seq x y z
N MET A 1 5.90 -10.02 11.73
CA MET A 1 5.75 -8.58 12.08
C MET A 1 4.65 -7.95 11.22
N GLN A 2 3.60 -7.36 11.81
CA GLN A 2 2.56 -6.66 11.05
C GLN A 2 2.95 -5.18 10.91
N CYS A 3 3.29 -4.75 9.70
CA CYS A 3 3.52 -3.32 9.44
C CYS A 3 2.20 -2.56 9.53
N THR A 4 2.24 -1.38 10.14
CA THR A 4 1.11 -0.45 10.19
C THR A 4 0.74 0.03 8.78
N PRO A 5 -0.54 0.35 8.51
CA PRO A 5 -0.94 0.91 7.23
C PRO A 5 -0.25 2.27 6.99
N ASP A 6 0.28 2.47 5.78
CA ASP A 6 0.83 3.74 5.32
C ASP A 6 -0.27 4.51 4.58
N ASP A 7 -0.55 5.73 5.02
CA ASP A 7 -1.60 6.57 4.46
C ASP A 7 -1.03 7.77 3.70
N ARG A 8 -1.67 8.11 2.59
CA ARG A 8 -1.34 9.27 1.77
C ARG A 8 -2.49 10.26 1.71
N ILE A 9 -2.33 11.33 2.48
CA ILE A 9 -3.28 12.44 2.58
C ILE A 9 -3.26 13.45 1.42
N SER A 10 -2.32 13.32 0.47
CA SER A 10 -2.24 14.26 -0.65
C SER A 10 -3.23 13.88 -1.74
N ALA A 11 -4.02 14.85 -2.20
CA ALA A 11 -4.97 14.67 -3.29
C ALA A 11 -4.34 14.59 -4.69
N THR A 12 -3.09 15.02 -4.87
CA THR A 12 -2.50 15.16 -6.22
C THR A 12 -1.09 14.63 -6.38
N LYS A 13 -0.33 14.44 -5.29
CA LYS A 13 1.08 14.05 -5.39
C LYS A 13 1.23 12.57 -5.13
N THR A 14 2.16 11.92 -5.82
CA THR A 14 2.68 10.58 -5.47
C THR A 14 3.83 10.70 -4.47
N ALA A 15 4.14 9.63 -3.73
CA ALA A 15 5.19 9.61 -2.72
C ALA A 15 5.94 8.30 -2.80
N LYS A 16 7.26 8.40 -2.65
CA LYS A 16 8.13 7.24 -2.51
C LYS A 16 8.37 7.00 -1.04
N ILE A 17 7.97 5.84 -0.54
CA ILE A 17 8.38 5.38 0.79
C ILE A 17 9.47 4.34 0.64
N LYS A 18 10.46 4.40 1.54
CA LYS A 18 11.44 3.33 1.71
C LYS A 18 11.23 2.75 3.10
N CYS A 19 10.89 1.48 3.17
CA CYS A 19 10.72 0.75 4.41
C CYS A 19 11.91 -0.20 4.56
N GLN A 20 12.62 -0.07 5.67
CA GLN A 20 13.69 -1.00 6.05
C GLN A 20 13.14 -1.96 7.11
N ILE A 21 13.43 -3.24 6.95
CA ILE A 21 13.00 -4.30 7.87
C ILE A 21 14.26 -4.81 8.54
N ALA A 22 14.44 -4.41 9.80
CA ALA A 22 15.58 -4.85 10.62
C ALA A 22 15.41 -6.30 11.06
N ASP A 23 16.54 -6.99 11.23
CA ASP A 23 16.67 -8.31 11.88
C ASP A 23 15.89 -9.50 11.27
N THR A 24 15.28 -9.36 10.10
CA THR A 24 14.59 -10.48 9.42
C THR A 24 14.84 -10.50 7.92
N LYS A 25 15.28 -11.65 7.40
CA LYS A 25 15.29 -11.91 5.95
C LYS A 25 13.85 -12.04 5.47
N VAL A 26 13.31 -10.96 4.91
CA VAL A 26 11.99 -10.96 4.26
C VAL A 26 11.98 -12.01 3.15
N SER A 27 11.24 -13.10 3.37
CA SER A 27 11.13 -14.16 2.37
C SER A 27 10.13 -13.73 1.28
N THR A 28 8.91 -13.39 1.70
CA THR A 28 7.79 -12.98 0.86
C THR A 28 6.99 -11.88 1.56
N PHE A 29 6.43 -10.95 0.78
CA PHE A 29 5.46 -9.98 1.29
C PHE A 29 4.34 -9.82 0.25
N ARG A 30 3.17 -9.38 0.71
CA ARG A 30 2.04 -8.97 -0.13
C ARG A 30 1.63 -7.56 0.26
N ALA A 31 1.08 -6.81 -0.68
CA ALA A 31 0.55 -5.49 -0.43
C ALA A 31 -0.86 -5.36 -1.01
N GLU A 32 -1.69 -4.61 -0.30
CA GLU A 32 -3.06 -4.29 -0.69
C GLU A 32 -3.25 -2.78 -0.59
N ILE A 33 -3.99 -2.19 -1.53
CA ILE A 33 -4.24 -0.75 -1.60
C ILE A 33 -5.73 -0.46 -1.70
N LEU A 34 -6.15 0.59 -1.01
CA LEU A 34 -7.40 1.30 -1.25
C LEU A 34 -7.05 2.68 -1.80
N THR A 35 -7.56 3.02 -2.99
CA THR A 35 -7.29 4.32 -3.64
C THR A 35 -8.44 4.70 -4.57
N GLY A 36 -8.54 5.98 -4.91
CA GLY A 36 -9.58 6.56 -5.77
C GLY A 36 -9.46 8.09 -5.81
N ASP A 37 -10.35 8.76 -6.54
CA ASP A 37 -10.53 10.20 -6.42
C ASP A 37 -11.08 10.55 -5.02
N MET A 38 -10.79 11.74 -4.52
CA MET A 38 -11.28 12.20 -3.21
C MET A 38 -12.82 12.27 -3.11
N HIS A 39 -13.52 12.31 -4.25
CA HIS A 39 -14.98 12.30 -4.32
C HIS A 39 -15.57 10.91 -4.60
N ASP A 40 -14.73 9.91 -4.87
CA ASP A 40 -15.19 8.56 -5.13
C ASP A 40 -15.79 7.95 -3.85
N LYS A 41 -16.93 7.29 -4.03
CA LYS A 41 -17.64 6.61 -2.95
C LYS A 41 -18.42 5.42 -3.52
N ASN A 42 -18.70 4.47 -2.65
CA ASN A 42 -19.63 3.39 -2.98
C ASN A 42 -21.06 3.86 -2.72
N ASP A 43 -21.95 3.57 -3.66
CA ASP A 43 -23.39 3.79 -3.51
C ASP A 43 -24.17 2.56 -4.01
N PHE A 44 -25.50 2.64 -3.98
CA PHE A 44 -26.35 1.51 -4.38
C PHE A 44 -26.22 1.14 -5.87
N SER A 45 -25.79 2.06 -6.71
CA SER A 45 -25.61 1.84 -8.16
C SER A 45 -24.20 1.37 -8.47
N ASN A 46 -23.20 1.82 -7.71
CA ASN A 46 -21.81 1.46 -7.86
C ASN A 46 -21.19 1.05 -6.51
N PRO A 47 -21.45 -0.18 -6.04
CA PRO A 47 -21.03 -0.62 -4.71
C PRO A 47 -19.51 -0.84 -4.59
N ASP A 48 -18.81 -0.94 -5.72
CA ASP A 48 -17.40 -1.37 -5.80
C ASP A 48 -16.49 -0.30 -6.42
N ALA A 49 -16.91 0.97 -6.41
CA ALA A 49 -16.14 2.11 -6.91
C ALA A 49 -14.79 2.26 -6.19
N VAL A 50 -14.81 2.14 -4.86
CA VAL A 50 -13.68 2.22 -3.95
C VAL A 50 -13.58 0.89 -3.19
N GLN A 51 -12.59 0.09 -3.53
CA GLN A 51 -12.40 -1.25 -2.97
C GLN A 51 -10.91 -1.58 -2.83
N VAL A 52 -10.60 -2.48 -1.90
CA VAL A 52 -9.22 -2.94 -1.68
C VAL A 52 -8.80 -3.84 -2.84
N ARG A 53 -7.58 -3.62 -3.36
CA ARG A 53 -7.02 -4.39 -4.47
C ARG A 53 -5.57 -4.80 -4.20
N PRO A 54 -5.05 -5.86 -4.84
CA PRO A 54 -3.62 -6.16 -4.83
C PRO A 54 -2.80 -4.96 -5.29
N PHE A 55 -1.67 -4.71 -4.64
CA PHE A 55 -0.79 -3.60 -4.93
C PHE A 55 0.59 -4.07 -5.38
N ASP A 56 0.87 -3.90 -6.67
CA ASP A 56 2.14 -4.32 -7.29
C ASP A 56 3.18 -3.18 -7.36
N GLY A 57 2.85 -1.98 -6.86
CA GLY A 57 3.72 -0.80 -6.86
C GLY A 57 4.88 -0.86 -5.85
N VAL A 58 5.38 -2.07 -5.56
CA VAL A 58 6.37 -2.34 -4.53
C VAL A 58 7.59 -3.02 -5.14
N ARG A 59 8.77 -2.47 -4.87
CA ARG A 59 10.05 -3.03 -5.29
C ARG A 59 10.86 -3.49 -4.09
N LYS A 60 11.14 -4.80 -4.04
CA LYS A 60 11.97 -5.41 -2.99
C LYS A 60 13.41 -4.89 -3.04
N LEU A 61 14.00 -4.68 -1.87
CA LEU A 61 15.41 -4.41 -1.65
C LEU A 61 16.03 -5.54 -0.82
N SER A 62 17.36 -5.51 -0.66
CA SER A 62 18.08 -6.45 0.19
C SER A 62 17.71 -6.32 1.67
N ASP A 63 17.33 -5.11 2.11
CA ASP A 63 17.05 -4.72 3.49
C ASP A 63 15.58 -4.29 3.72
N GLY A 64 14.68 -4.53 2.76
CA GLY A 64 13.29 -4.11 2.85
C GLY A 64 12.63 -3.89 1.49
N PHE A 65 11.97 -2.76 1.30
CA PHE A 65 11.30 -2.41 0.04
C PHE A 65 11.16 -0.89 -0.18
N VAL A 66 10.86 -0.52 -1.43
CA VAL A 66 10.42 0.81 -1.82
C VAL A 66 9.04 0.69 -2.43
N ALA A 67 8.13 1.61 -2.11
CA ALA A 67 6.80 1.68 -2.71
C ALA A 67 6.48 3.09 -3.19
N GLU A 68 5.74 3.16 -4.31
CA GLU A 68 5.20 4.40 -4.86
C GLU A 68 3.71 4.51 -4.57
N LEU A 69 3.35 5.32 -3.57
CA LEU A 69 1.97 5.48 -3.14
C LEU A 69 1.27 6.52 -4.03
N PRO A 70 0.14 6.16 -4.66
CA PRO A 70 -0.68 7.13 -5.37
C PRO A 70 -1.28 8.16 -4.40
N PRO A 71 -1.85 9.26 -4.92
CA PRO A 71 -2.66 10.18 -4.12
C PRO A 71 -3.86 9.44 -3.48
N CYS A 72 -4.37 9.97 -2.37
CA CYS A 72 -5.59 9.44 -1.71
C CYS A 72 -5.56 7.92 -1.54
N SER A 73 -4.51 7.40 -0.91
CA SER A 73 -4.32 5.95 -0.82
C SER A 73 -3.93 5.48 0.57
N VAL A 74 -4.55 4.37 0.98
CA VAL A 74 -4.12 3.59 2.15
C VAL A 74 -3.52 2.28 1.64
N VAL A 75 -2.28 1.98 2.03
CA VAL A 75 -1.60 0.73 1.67
C VAL A 75 -1.33 -0.10 2.92
N LYS A 76 -1.64 -1.39 2.83
CA LYS A 76 -1.34 -2.39 3.86
C LYS A 76 -0.27 -3.36 3.33
N PHE A 77 0.85 -3.43 4.03
CA PHE A 77 1.91 -4.40 3.75
C PHE A 77 1.87 -5.56 4.74
N VAL A 78 1.84 -6.79 4.21
CA VAL A 78 1.88 -8.02 5.00
C VAL A 78 3.20 -8.73 4.72
N ILE A 79 4.04 -8.84 5.75
CA ILE A 79 5.36 -9.49 5.66
C ILE A 79 5.27 -10.86 6.33
N ASN A 80 5.60 -11.91 5.57
CA ASN A 80 5.68 -13.26 6.08
C ASN A 80 7.13 -13.59 6.44
N GLU A 81 7.34 -13.91 7.70
CA GLU A 81 8.59 -14.45 8.22
C GLU A 81 8.66 -15.95 7.87
N LYS A 82 9.87 -16.48 7.75
CA LYS A 82 10.08 -17.92 7.53
C LYS A 82 10.31 -18.62 8.86
#